data_AF-A0A9E6X666-F1
#
_entry.id   AF-A0A9E6X666-F1
#
_cell.length_a   1.000
_cell.length_b   1.000
_cell.length_c   1.000
_cell.angle_alpha   90.00
_cell.angle_beta   90.00
_cell.angle_gamma   90.00
#
_symmetry.space_group_name_H-M   'P 1'
#
loop_
_entity.id
_entity.type
_entity.pdbx_description
1 polymer ?
#
loop_
_entity_poly.entity_id
_entity_poly.type
_entity_poly.pdbx_seq_one_letter_code
_entity_poly.pdbx_strand_id
1 'polypeptide(L)' 'MVASDDDPFCPEGAQAAYGAPLGIPVHTIPGGGHLELTAGYGEWPSMLAWSFDPTTTLQPR' A
#
# COMPACT_ATOMS: atom_id res chain seq x y z
N MET A 1 3.85 -2.80 -5.62
CA MET A 1 3.80 -2.77 -4.15
C MET A 1 2.70 -1.81 -3.72
N VAL A 2 2.09 -1.99 -2.55
CA VAL A 2 1.11 -1.07 -1.97
C VAL A 2 1.64 -0.61 -0.61
N ALA A 3 1.57 0.70 -0.32
CA ALA A 3 2.00 1.29 0.94
C ALA A 3 1.23 2.59 1.23
N SER A 4 1.24 3.07 2.47
CA SER A 4 0.70 4.39 2.81
C SER A 4 1.74 5.50 2.66
N ASP A 5 1.30 6.76 2.51
CA ASP A 5 2.16 7.95 2.58
C ASP A 5 2.46 8.42 4.00
N ASP A 6 1.69 7.96 4.99
CA ASP A 6 1.78 8.33 6.40
C ASP A 6 2.09 7.16 7.34
N ASP A 7 2.72 6.09 6.82
CA ASP A 7 3.14 4.94 7.64
C ASP A 7 4.24 5.35 8.65
N PRO A 8 3.97 5.29 9.98
CA PRO A 8 4.94 5.70 11.00
C PRO A 8 6.18 4.78 11.07
N PHE A 9 6.11 3.59 10.49
CA PHE A 9 7.22 2.63 10.43
C PHE A 9 8.03 2.71 9.13
N CYS A 10 7.57 3.49 8.16
CA CYS A 10 8.29 3.76 6.91
C CYS A 10 8.38 5.28 6.67
N PRO A 11 9.06 6.04 7.55
CA PRO A 11 9.08 7.50 7.52
C PRO A 11 9.73 8.09 6.25
N GLU A 12 10.66 7.36 5.62
CA GLU A 12 11.27 7.73 4.35
C GLU A 12 10.34 7.49 3.13
N GLY A 13 9.25 6.75 3.34
CA GLY A 13 8.28 6.38 2.32
C GLY A 13 8.72 5.19 1.46
N ALA A 14 7.75 4.33 1.14
CA ALA A 14 8.00 3.07 0.45
C ALA A 14 8.57 3.25 -0.98
N GLN A 15 8.26 4.37 -1.65
CA GLN A 15 8.84 4.70 -2.95
C GLN A 15 10.35 4.92 -2.87
N ALA A 16 10.84 5.61 -1.84
CA ALA A 16 12.27 5.88 -1.68
C ALA A 16 13.01 4.64 -1.14
N ALA A 17 12.41 3.94 -0.17
CA ALA A 17 13.02 2.77 0.47
C ALA A 17 13.10 1.54 -0.45
N TYR A 18 12.07 1.32 -1.28
CA TYR A 18 11.94 0.08 -2.05
C TYR A 18 11.62 0.32 -3.53
N GLY A 19 10.69 1.22 -3.86
CA GLY A 19 10.25 1.46 -5.23
C GLY A 19 11.39 1.83 -6.17
N ALA A 20 12.14 2.89 -5.84
CA ALA A 20 13.26 3.35 -6.64
C ALA A 20 14.46 2.38 -6.64
N PRO A 21 14.92 1.83 -5.49
CA PRO A 21 16.03 0.88 -5.48
C PRO A 21 15.77 -0.42 -6.25
N LEU A 22 14.52 -0.89 -6.26
CA LEU A 22 14.14 -2.15 -6.93
C LEU A 22 13.56 -1.94 -8.33
N GLY A 23 13.33 -0.69 -8.75
CA GLY A 23 12.71 -0.37 -10.04
C GLY A 23 11.26 -0.87 -10.15
N ILE A 24 10.53 -0.95 -9.04
CA ILE A 24 9.15 -1.45 -9.00
C ILE A 24 8.14 -0.33 -8.77
N PRO A 25 6.93 -0.42 -9.35
CA PRO A 25 5.87 0.55 -9.08
C PRO A 25 5.35 0.42 -7.64
N VAL A 26 5.12 1.57 -7.03
CA VAL A 26 4.48 1.70 -5.72
C VAL A 26 3.14 2.39 -5.89
N HIS A 27 2.08 1.73 -5.45
CA HIS A 27 0.76 2.29 -5.32
C HIS A 27 0.61 2.84 -3.90
N THR A 28 0.50 4.16 -3.80
CA THR A 28 0.42 4.84 -2.50
C THR A 28 -1.02 5.10 -2.11
N ILE A 29 -1.40 4.69 -0.91
CA ILE A 29 -2.68 4.99 -0.28
C ILE A 29 -2.53 6.24 0.60
N PRO A 30 -3.30 7.31 0.39
CA PRO A 30 -3.21 8.48 1.26
C PRO A 30 -3.82 8.22 2.65
N GLY A 31 -3.09 8.53 3.72
CA GLY A 31 -3.62 8.50 5.09
C GLY A 31 -3.95 7.10 5.64
N GLY A 32 -3.35 6.05 5.08
CA GLY A 32 -3.63 4.66 5.43
C GLY A 32 -2.88 4.10 6.66
N GLY A 33 -2.00 4.88 7.29
CA GLY A 33 -1.13 4.42 8.37
C GLY A 33 -0.30 3.20 7.98
N HIS A 34 -0.05 2.28 8.91
CA HIS A 34 0.68 1.04 8.63
C HIS A 34 -0.17 -0.05 7.94
N LEU A 35 -1.31 0.31 7.32
CA LEU A 35 -2.23 -0.61 6.65
C LEU A 35 -2.59 -1.84 7.50
N GLU A 36 -2.70 -1.64 8.81
CA GLU A 36 -2.93 -2.67 9.81
C GLU A 36 -4.34 -2.58 10.40
N LEU A 37 -4.71 -3.54 11.24
CA LEU A 37 -6.05 -3.62 11.84
C LEU A 37 -6.44 -2.34 12.60
N THR A 38 -5.51 -1.73 13.34
CA THR A 38 -5.75 -0.48 14.08
C THR A 38 -5.83 0.75 13.18
N ALA A 39 -5.21 0.70 12.00
CA ALA A 39 -5.37 1.72 10.96
C ALA A 39 -6.66 1.52 10.13
N GLY A 40 -7.49 0.53 10.48
CA GLY A 40 -8.74 0.26 9.78
C GLY A 40 -8.58 -0.65 8.57
N TYR A 41 -7.45 -1.36 8.41
CA TYR A 41 -7.20 -2.30 7.31
C TYR A 41 -7.29 -3.74 7.81
N GLY A 42 -8.47 -4.36 7.60
CA GLY A 42 -8.77 -5.76 7.92
C GLY A 42 -9.03 -6.55 6.64
N GLU A 43 -10.22 -7.13 6.51
CA GLU A 43 -10.62 -7.71 5.22
C GLU A 43 -10.60 -6.65 4.13
N TRP A 44 -9.87 -6.92 3.05
CA TRP A 44 -9.67 -5.96 1.97
C TRP A 44 -9.92 -6.61 0.60
N PRO A 45 -11.20 -6.72 0.19
CA PRO A 45 -11.57 -7.45 -1.02
C PRO A 45 -10.89 -6.95 -2.30
N SER A 46 -10.70 -5.63 -2.46
CA SER A 46 -10.00 -5.08 -3.62
C SER A 46 -8.51 -5.42 -3.63
N MET A 47 -7.86 -5.55 -2.47
CA MET A 47 -6.46 -6.00 -2.42
C MET A 47 -6.32 -7.48 -2.75
N LEU A 48 -7.28 -8.31 -2.31
CA LEU A 48 -7.33 -9.71 -2.71
C LEU A 48 -7.52 -9.84 -4.22
N ALA A 49 -8.48 -9.11 -4.81
CA ALA A 49 -8.69 -9.10 -6.26
C ALA A 49 -7.45 -8.61 -7.02
N TRP A 50 -6.80 -7.54 -6.53
CA TRP A 50 -5.56 -7.03 -7.11
C TRP A 50 -4.41 -8.04 -7.07
N SER A 51 -4.35 -8.88 -6.04
CA SER A 51 -3.34 -9.94 -5.92
C SER A 51 -3.47 -11.00 -7.03
N PHE A 52 -4.68 -11.19 -7.56
CA PHE A 52 -4.94 -12.11 -8.67
C PHE A 52 -4.91 -11.44 -10.04
N ASP A 53 -5.26 -10.16 -10.12
CA ASP A 53 -5.21 -9.35 -11.34
C ASP A 53 -4.65 -7.95 -11.04
N PRO A 54 -3.40 -7.65 -11.44
CA PRO A 54 -2.75 -6.38 -11.12
C PRO A 54 -3.38 -5.18 -11.84
N THR A 55 -4.30 -5.40 -12.79
CA THR A 55 -5.06 -4.34 -13.45
C THR A 55 -6.31 -3.91 -12.64
N THR A 56 -6.68 -4.69 -11.62
CA THR A 56 -7.78 -4.36 -10.72
C THR A 56 -7.47 -3.05 -9.98
N THR A 57 -8.45 -2.15 -9.94
CA THR A 57 -8.34 -0.92 -9.16
C THR A 57 -8.37 -1.22 -7.66
N LEU A 58 -7.26 -0.92 -6.97
CA LEU A 58 -7.21 -0.91 -5.51
C LEU A 58 -8.09 0.24 -4.97
N GLN A 59 -9.00 -0.09 -4.06
CA GLN A 59 -9.79 0.88 -3.30
C GLN A 59 -9.25 0.94 -1.88
N PRO A 60 -9.17 2.11 -1.22
CA PRO A 60 -9.00 2.17 0.23
C PRO A 60 -10.14 1.42 0.95
N ARG A 61 -9.92 0.97 2.18
CA ARG A 61 -10.96 0.29 2.98
C ARG A 61 -11.94 1.27 3.62
#